data_AF-A0A928BY59-F1
#
_entry.id   AF-A0A928BY59-F1
#
_cell.length_a   1.000
_cell.length_b   1.000
_cell.length_c   1.000
_cell.angle_alpha   90.00
_cell.angle_beta   90.00
_cell.angle_gamma   90.00
#
_symmetry.space_group_name_H-M   'P 1'
#
loop_
_entity.id
_entity.type
_entity.pdbx_description
1 polymer ?
#
loop_
_entity_poly.entity_id
_entity_poly.type
_entity_poly.pdbx_seq_one_letter_code
_entity_poly.pdbx_strand_id
1 'polypeptide(L)'
;MENNKQQQAQDEREKYVMAFNDTMLKIWQEQITLLGVIDTHSLLRSPIALPVRTDGRFFEVGLSQAFLEYGLWQDYGTGRETPRGNSGDLGHEKVRGRRRWFSRKYYASVMNIKEFFADNLGRQYQGILSDIFNDREMRRRY
;
A
#
# COMPACT_ATOMS: atom_id res chain seq x y z
N MET A 1 32.47 2.06 -8.71
CA MET A 1 31.57 3.03 -8.04
C MET A 1 30.11 2.87 -8.47
N GLU A 2 29.83 2.51 -9.74
CA GLU A 2 28.48 2.22 -10.26
C GLU A 2 27.71 1.12 -9.51
N ASN A 3 28.36 -0.02 -9.23
CA ASN A 3 27.74 -1.13 -8.50
C ASN A 3 27.22 -0.72 -7.11
N ASN A 4 27.87 0.25 -6.48
CA ASN A 4 27.50 0.74 -5.14
C ASN A 4 26.25 1.65 -5.21
N LYS A 5 26.09 2.45 -6.26
CA LYS A 5 24.90 3.30 -6.44
C LYS A 5 23.64 2.48 -6.76
N GLN A 6 23.78 1.42 -7.57
CA GLN A 6 22.67 0.53 -7.88
C GLN A 6 22.21 -0.26 -6.65
N GLN A 7 23.16 -0.76 -5.84
CA GLN A 7 22.86 -1.43 -4.58
C GLN A 7 22.14 -0.48 -3.61
N GLN A 8 22.65 0.75 -3.44
CA GLN A 8 22.00 1.75 -2.58
C GLN A 8 20.56 2.06 -2.99
N ALA A 9 20.28 2.18 -4.30
CA ALA A 9 18.93 2.41 -4.80
C ALA A 9 18.01 1.20 -4.55
N GLN A 10 18.53 -0.03 -4.62
CA GLN A 10 17.80 -1.24 -4.27
C GLN A 10 17.48 -1.29 -2.78
N ASP A 11 18.47 -1.05 -1.92
CA ASP A 11 18.31 -1.04 -0.46
C ASP A 11 17.30 0.03 -0.01
N GLU A 12 17.30 1.20 -0.67
CA GLU A 12 16.32 2.26 -0.42
C GLU A 12 14.89 1.81 -0.73
N ARG A 13 14.70 1.13 -1.88
CA ARG A 13 13.38 0.61 -2.27
C ARG A 13 12.90 -0.49 -1.34
N GLU A 14 13.77 -1.43 -0.98
CA GLU A 14 13.44 -2.49 -0.05
C GLU A 14 12.99 -1.93 1.30
N LYS A 15 13.80 -1.02 1.87
CA LYS A 15 13.48 -0.37 3.15
C LYS A 15 12.17 0.41 3.10
N TYR A 16 11.93 1.14 2.01
CA TYR A 16 10.68 1.87 1.84
C TYR A 16 9.46 0.93 1.77
N VAL A 17 9.55 -0.15 1.01
CA VAL A 17 8.46 -1.14 0.87
C VAL A 17 8.14 -1.82 2.20
N MET A 18 9.16 -2.19 2.98
CA MET A 18 8.95 -2.76 4.31
C MET A 18 8.29 -1.74 5.25
N ALA A 19 8.83 -0.52 5.33
CA ALA A 19 8.26 0.54 6.17
C ALA A 19 6.83 0.92 5.75
N PHE A 20 6.54 0.86 4.45
CA PHE A 20 5.22 1.13 3.88
C PHE A 20 4.17 0.15 4.40
N ASN A 21 4.47 -1.15 4.42
CA ASN A 21 3.56 -2.18 4.93
C ASN A 21 3.24 -1.93 6.40
N ASP A 22 4.27 -1.73 7.24
CA ASP A 22 4.07 -1.49 8.67
C ASP A 22 3.24 -0.23 8.94
N THR A 23 3.53 0.84 8.19
CA THR A 23 2.81 2.11 8.31
C THR A 23 1.34 1.96 7.92
N MET A 24 1.04 1.25 6.82
CA MET A 24 -0.34 1.03 6.38
C MET A 24 -1.13 0.22 7.43
N LEU A 25 -0.55 -0.86 7.96
CA LEU A 25 -1.20 -1.68 8.99
C LEU A 25 -1.50 -0.85 10.24
N LYS A 26 -0.57 0.00 10.66
CA LYS A 26 -0.77 0.92 11.79
C LYS A 26 -1.90 1.91 11.52
N ILE A 27 -1.92 2.56 10.36
CA ILE A 27 -3.00 3.48 9.95
C ILE A 27 -4.35 2.76 10.01
N TRP A 28 -4.41 1.53 9.53
CA TRP A 28 -5.62 0.72 9.54
C TRP A 28 -6.10 0.40 10.95
N GLN A 29 -5.21 -0.01 11.85
CA GLN A 29 -5.53 -0.24 13.27
C GLN A 29 -6.03 1.04 13.96
N GLU A 30 -5.42 2.19 13.67
CA GLU A 30 -5.85 3.49 14.17
C GLU A 30 -7.24 3.86 13.63
N GLN A 31 -7.52 3.64 12.33
CA GLN A 31 -8.83 3.90 11.73
C GLN A 31 -9.92 2.99 12.29
N ILE A 32 -9.63 1.71 12.52
CA ILE A 32 -10.57 0.77 13.18
C ILE A 32 -10.99 1.33 14.53
N THR A 33 -10.02 1.80 15.31
CA THR A 33 -10.25 2.34 16.66
C THR A 33 -11.01 3.66 16.61
N LEU A 34 -10.56 4.60 15.77
CA LEU A 34 -11.15 5.93 15.63
C LEU A 34 -12.61 5.89 15.17
N LEU A 35 -12.94 5.00 14.23
CA LEU A 35 -14.28 4.88 13.67
C LEU A 35 -15.16 3.89 14.47
N GLY A 36 -14.64 3.34 15.57
CA GLY A 36 -15.36 2.38 16.42
C GLY A 36 -15.76 1.11 15.67
N VAL A 37 -14.96 0.65 14.71
CA VAL A 37 -15.17 -0.59 13.92
C VAL A 37 -14.85 -1.81 14.78
N ILE A 38 -15.59 -1.97 15.88
CA ILE A 38 -15.32 -2.95 16.92
C ILE A 38 -16.59 -3.77 17.12
N ASP A 39 -16.42 -5.09 17.09
CA ASP A 39 -17.40 -6.08 17.52
C ASP A 39 -16.77 -6.87 18.68
N THR A 40 -16.00 -7.91 18.37
CA THR A 40 -15.25 -8.75 19.33
C THR A 40 -13.80 -8.31 19.53
N HIS A 41 -13.40 -7.16 18.99
CA HIS A 41 -11.99 -6.71 18.84
C HIS A 41 -11.10 -7.60 17.96
N SER A 42 -11.60 -8.69 17.39
CA SER A 42 -10.82 -9.60 16.53
C SER A 42 -10.31 -8.89 15.26
N LEU A 43 -11.10 -7.95 14.72
CA LEU A 43 -10.69 -7.18 13.54
C LEU A 43 -9.43 -6.35 13.81
N LEU A 44 -9.28 -5.75 14.99
CA LEU A 44 -8.15 -4.89 15.33
C LEU A 44 -6.81 -5.64 15.26
N ARG A 45 -6.82 -6.94 15.55
CA ARG A 45 -5.62 -7.80 15.58
C ARG A 45 -5.39 -8.57 14.28
N SER A 46 -6.33 -8.48 13.34
CA SER A 46 -6.30 -9.25 12.09
C SER A 46 -5.46 -8.69 10.93
N PRO A 47 -5.17 -7.37 10.81
CA PRO A 47 -4.43 -6.85 9.67
C PRO A 47 -3.00 -7.38 9.70
N ILE A 48 -2.62 -8.07 8.63
CA ILE A 48 -1.27 -8.58 8.43
C ILE A 48 -0.81 -8.27 7.00
N ALA A 49 0.49 -7.98 6.85
CA ALA A 49 1.14 -7.94 5.55
C ALA A 49 1.56 -9.37 5.18
N LEU A 50 1.23 -9.80 3.97
CA LEU A 50 1.72 -11.05 3.40
C LEU A 50 3.10 -10.82 2.78
N PRO A 51 3.88 -11.90 2.55
CA PRO A 51 5.23 -11.77 2.00
C PRO A 51 5.26 -10.95 0.72
N VAL A 52 6.15 -9.97 0.69
CA VAL A 52 6.37 -9.11 -0.48
C VAL A 52 6.92 -9.98 -1.60
N ARG A 53 6.27 -9.95 -2.76
CA ARG A 53 6.77 -10.62 -3.97
C ARG A 53 7.59 -9.64 -4.76
N THR A 54 8.86 -9.95 -5.02
CA THR A 54 9.77 -9.06 -5.76
C THR A 54 10.62 -9.85 -6.75
N ASP A 55 11.14 -9.16 -7.75
CA ASP A 55 12.13 -9.67 -8.71
C ASP A 55 13.57 -9.68 -8.16
N GLY A 56 13.76 -9.43 -6.86
CA GLY A 56 15.06 -9.25 -6.20
C GLY A 56 15.71 -7.88 -6.45
N ARG A 57 15.34 -7.17 -7.53
CA ARG A 57 15.83 -5.80 -7.83
C ARG A 57 14.87 -4.71 -7.39
N PHE A 58 13.68 -5.11 -6.92
CA PHE A 58 12.58 -4.25 -6.52
C PHE A 58 12.13 -3.31 -7.64
N PHE A 59 12.12 -3.77 -8.89
CA PHE A 59 11.48 -3.02 -9.98
C PHE A 59 9.98 -3.29 -10.03
N GLU A 60 9.58 -4.49 -9.66
CA GLU A 60 8.20 -4.90 -9.52
C GLU A 60 7.98 -5.38 -8.08
N VAL A 61 6.90 -4.89 -7.45
CA VAL A 61 6.56 -5.23 -6.07
C VAL A 61 5.10 -5.64 -5.99
N GLY A 62 4.89 -6.92 -5.72
CA GLY A 62 3.59 -7.49 -5.36
C GLY A 62 3.35 -7.31 -3.86
N LEU A 63 2.40 -6.44 -3.52
CA LEU A 63 1.93 -6.25 -2.15
C LEU A 63 0.65 -7.03 -1.92
N SER A 64 0.55 -7.67 -0.76
CA SER A 64 -0.65 -8.40 -0.37
C SER A 64 -0.88 -8.21 1.12
N GLN A 65 -2.12 -7.94 1.50
CA GLN A 65 -2.52 -7.78 2.90
C GLN A 65 -3.76 -8.62 3.16
N ALA A 66 -3.90 -9.10 4.39
CA ALA A 66 -5.07 -9.86 4.82
C ALA A 66 -5.65 -9.27 6.10
N PHE A 67 -6.96 -9.37 6.27
CA PHE A 67 -7.71 -8.99 7.46
C PHE A 67 -9.03 -9.78 7.49
N LEU A 68 -9.74 -9.76 8.62
CA LEU A 68 -11.03 -10.46 8.75
C LEU A 68 -12.08 -9.87 7.80
N GLU A 69 -12.83 -10.75 7.13
CA GLU A 69 -13.91 -10.37 6.19
C GLU A 69 -14.92 -9.38 6.80
N TYR A 70 -15.15 -9.45 8.10
CA TYR A 70 -15.92 -8.47 8.87
C TYR A 70 -15.55 -7.01 8.56
N GLY A 71 -14.26 -6.72 8.36
CA GLY A 71 -13.78 -5.39 8.00
C GLY A 71 -14.35 -4.89 6.66
N LEU A 72 -14.58 -5.78 5.70
CA LEU A 72 -15.16 -5.44 4.39
C LEU A 72 -16.62 -4.97 4.55
N TRP A 73 -17.38 -5.68 5.38
CA TRP A 73 -18.77 -5.35 5.69
C TRP A 73 -18.90 -3.97 6.33
N GLN A 74 -18.02 -3.65 7.25
CA GLN A 74 -17.98 -2.34 7.93
C GLN A 74 -17.57 -1.21 6.98
N ASP A 75 -16.59 -1.45 6.09
CA ASP A 75 -16.13 -0.43 5.14
C ASP A 75 -17.21 -0.02 4.14
N TYR A 76 -17.96 -1.01 3.63
CA TYR A 76 -19.07 -0.78 2.72
C TYR A 76 -20.39 -0.43 3.41
N GLY A 77 -20.51 -0.69 4.72
CA GLY A 77 -21.76 -0.52 5.46
C GLY A 77 -22.86 -1.49 5.01
N THR A 78 -22.45 -2.67 4.56
CA THR A 78 -23.29 -3.75 4.04
C THR A 78 -23.11 -5.01 4.88
N GLY A 79 -24.02 -5.98 4.79
CA GLY A 79 -23.88 -7.26 5.49
C GLY A 79 -25.20 -8.00 5.60
N ARG A 80 -25.25 -9.00 6.49
CA ARG A 80 -26.43 -9.86 6.72
C ARG A 80 -27.74 -9.08 6.94
N GLU A 81 -27.65 -7.91 7.58
CA GLU A 81 -28.78 -7.04 7.94
C GLU A 81 -29.20 -6.06 6.82
N THR A 82 -28.43 -5.91 5.73
CA THR A 82 -28.74 -4.91 4.69
C THR A 82 -28.23 -5.35 3.32
N PRO A 83 -28.99 -6.19 2.60
CA PRO A 83 -28.76 -6.44 1.17
C PRO A 83 -28.83 -5.14 0.36
N ARG A 84 -28.08 -5.07 -0.76
CA ARG A 84 -28.18 -3.93 -1.70
C ARG A 84 -29.63 -3.80 -2.19
N GLY A 85 -30.28 -2.67 -1.87
CA GLY A 85 -31.65 -2.38 -2.28
C GLY A 85 -32.70 -2.41 -1.16
N ASN A 86 -32.34 -2.77 0.09
CA ASN A 86 -33.23 -2.61 1.24
C ASN A 86 -32.78 -1.42 2.10
N SER A 87 -33.66 -0.44 2.32
CA SER A 87 -33.40 0.77 3.12
C SER A 87 -33.34 0.51 4.63
N GLY A 88 -33.47 -0.74 5.07
CA GLY A 88 -33.43 -1.12 6.49
C GLY A 88 -34.81 -1.22 7.13
N ASP A 89 -35.86 -1.46 6.34
CA ASP A 89 -37.24 -1.59 6.82
C ASP A 89 -37.52 -3.01 7.36
N LEU A 90 -36.62 -3.50 8.22
CA LEU A 90 -36.71 -4.81 8.88
C LEU A 90 -37.27 -4.71 10.31
N GLY A 91 -37.83 -3.55 10.69
CA GLY A 91 -38.40 -3.33 12.03
C GLY A 91 -37.37 -3.21 13.16
N HIS A 92 -36.07 -3.11 12.83
CA HIS A 92 -34.96 -2.98 13.79
C HIS A 92 -33.97 -1.92 13.30
N GLU A 93 -33.28 -1.25 14.23
CA GLU A 93 -32.25 -0.27 13.86
C GLU A 93 -31.11 -0.94 13.09
N LYS A 94 -30.65 -0.25 12.04
CA LYS A 94 -29.51 -0.72 11.26
C LYS A 94 -28.25 -0.70 12.12
N VAL A 95 -27.79 -1.88 12.54
CA VAL A 95 -26.59 -2.04 13.37
C VAL A 95 -25.31 -1.56 12.66
N ARG A 96 -25.25 -1.63 11.33
CA ARG A 96 -24.03 -1.34 10.55
C ARG A 96 -24.15 -0.08 9.70
N GLY A 97 -23.48 0.99 10.13
CA GLY A 97 -23.21 2.18 9.32
C GLY A 97 -21.98 1.99 8.42
N ARG A 98 -21.92 2.70 7.30
CA ARG A 98 -20.72 2.70 6.44
C ARG A 98 -19.57 3.43 7.15
N ARG A 99 -18.47 2.72 7.41
CA ARG A 99 -17.28 3.26 8.10
C ARG A 99 -16.05 2.97 7.26
N ARG A 100 -15.64 3.92 6.42
CA ARG A 100 -14.54 3.76 5.45
C ARG A 100 -13.16 3.72 6.12
N TRP A 101 -12.90 2.70 6.91
CA TRP A 101 -11.70 2.56 7.73
C TRP A 101 -10.48 2.12 6.91
N PHE A 102 -10.66 1.31 5.86
CA PHE A 102 -9.54 0.82 5.04
C PHE A 102 -9.53 1.46 3.65
N SER A 103 -10.67 1.52 2.93
CA SER A 103 -10.67 1.75 1.47
C SER A 103 -10.04 3.08 1.06
N ARG A 104 -10.40 4.17 1.77
CA ARG A 104 -9.86 5.52 1.50
C ARG A 104 -8.36 5.60 1.80
N LYS A 105 -7.94 5.01 2.92
CA LYS A 105 -6.53 5.04 3.34
C LYS A 105 -5.68 4.14 2.45
N TYR A 106 -6.18 2.97 2.08
CA TYR A 106 -5.54 2.05 1.15
C TYR A 106 -5.27 2.71 -0.20
N TYR A 107 -6.27 3.37 -0.78
CA TYR A 107 -6.09 4.10 -2.04
C TYR A 107 -4.98 5.16 -1.94
N ALA A 108 -4.99 5.97 -0.88
CA ALA A 108 -3.95 6.97 -0.65
C ALA A 108 -2.56 6.32 -0.50
N SER A 109 -2.45 5.24 0.27
CA SER A 109 -1.22 4.48 0.42
C SER A 109 -0.72 3.95 -0.93
N VAL A 110 -1.59 3.38 -1.77
CA VAL A 110 -1.22 2.89 -3.11
C VAL A 110 -0.69 4.02 -4.00
N MET A 111 -1.27 5.22 -3.92
CA MET A 111 -0.76 6.37 -4.67
C MET A 111 0.62 6.82 -4.17
N ASN A 112 0.83 6.84 -2.85
CA ASN A 112 2.13 7.21 -2.27
C ASN A 112 3.26 6.28 -2.73
N ILE A 113 3.03 4.96 -2.69
CA ILE A 113 4.07 4.00 -3.13
C ILE A 113 4.30 4.08 -4.63
N LYS A 114 3.25 4.31 -5.43
CA LYS A 114 3.36 4.55 -6.87
C LYS A 114 4.24 5.77 -7.16
N GLU A 115 4.01 6.89 -6.49
CA GLU A 115 4.82 8.11 -6.65
C GLU A 115 6.28 7.86 -6.24
N PHE A 116 6.51 7.17 -5.13
CA PHE A 116 7.86 6.78 -4.72
C PHE A 116 8.59 5.97 -5.79
N PHE A 117 7.95 4.96 -6.37
CA PHE A 117 8.56 4.17 -7.44
C PHE A 117 8.83 4.98 -8.70
N ALA A 118 7.89 5.86 -9.10
CA ALA A 118 8.08 6.72 -10.25
C ALA A 118 9.32 7.62 -10.09
N ASP A 119 9.47 8.24 -8.91
CA ASP A 119 10.60 9.11 -8.60
C ASP A 119 11.93 8.33 -8.51
N ASN A 120 11.94 7.22 -7.76
CA ASN A 120 13.16 6.45 -7.51
C ASN A 120 13.69 5.83 -8.81
N LEU A 121 12.82 5.22 -9.61
CA LEU A 121 13.20 4.64 -10.90
C LEU A 121 13.56 5.73 -11.92
N GLY A 122 12.82 6.84 -11.95
CA GLY A 122 13.13 7.97 -12.83
C GLY A 122 14.53 8.53 -12.59
N ARG A 123 14.91 8.75 -11.33
CA ARG A 123 16.26 9.19 -10.95
C ARG A 123 17.33 8.18 -11.33
N GLN A 124 17.06 6.89 -11.16
CA GLN A 124 18.00 5.83 -11.54
C GLN A 124 18.26 5.83 -13.06
N TYR A 125 17.21 5.91 -13.88
CA TYR A 125 17.37 5.97 -15.35
C TYR A 125 18.06 7.25 -15.82
N GLN A 126 17.73 8.41 -15.23
CA GLN A 126 18.41 9.67 -15.54
C GLN A 126 19.91 9.59 -15.26
N GLY A 127 20.30 8.99 -14.12
CA GLY A 127 21.71 8.76 -13.78
C GLY A 127 22.42 7.90 -14.83
N ILE A 128 21.82 6.77 -15.21
CA ILE A 128 22.37 5.87 -16.23
C ILE A 128 22.56 6.59 -17.57
N LEU A 129 21.54 7.32 -18.04
CA LEU A 129 21.62 8.04 -19.31
C LEU A 129 22.70 9.13 -19.28
N SER A 130 22.77 9.90 -18.19
CA SER A 130 23.81 10.92 -18.00
C SER A 130 25.21 10.30 -18.04
N ASP A 131 25.41 9.16 -17.40
CA ASP A 131 26.70 8.47 -17.39
C ASP A 131 27.09 7.99 -18.80
N ILE A 132 26.13 7.45 -19.57
CA ILE A 132 26.34 7.04 -20.98
C ILE A 132 26.75 8.24 -21.85
N PHE A 133 26.08 9.39 -21.74
CA PHE A 133 26.43 10.58 -22.52
C PHE A 133 27.76 11.20 -22.10
N ASN A 134 28.16 11.03 -20.84
CA ASN A 134 29.42 11.56 -20.32
C ASN A 134 30.63 10.67 -20.62
N ASP A 135 30.42 9.45 -21.12
CA ASP A 135 31.49 8.51 -21.39
C ASP A 135 32.54 9.08 -22.36
N ARG A 136 33.82 8.91 -22.01
CA ARG A 136 34.97 9.46 -22.75
C ARG A 136 35.05 8.94 -24.18
N GLU A 137 34.53 7.75 -24.45
CA GLU A 137 34.47 7.21 -25.82
C GLU A 137 33.53 8.01 -26.74
N MET A 138 32.39 8.47 -26.22
CA MET A 138 31.47 9.32 -26.99
C MET A 138 32.05 10.73 -27.20
N ARG A 139 32.76 11.27 -26.20
CA ARG A 139 33.41 12.59 -26.30
C ARG A 139 34.61 12.65 -27.25
N ARG A 140 35.20 11.51 -27.64
CA ARG A 140 36.34 11.45 -28.58
C ARG A 140 35.93 11.26 -30.04
N ARG A 141 34.67 10.92 -30.32
CA ARG A 141 34.16 10.66 -31.68
C ARG A 141 33.62 11.92 -32.38
N TYR A 142 33.71 13.07 -31.72
CA TYR A 142 33.46 14.41 -32.25
C TYR A 142 34.56 15.33 -31.74
#